data_AF-B5L830-F1
#
_entry.id   AF-B5L830-F1
#
_cell.length_a   1.000
_cell.length_b   1.000
_cell.length_c   1.000
_cell.angle_alpha   90.00
_cell.angle_beta   90.00
_cell.angle_gamma   90.00
#
_symmetry.space_group_name_H-M   'P 1'
#
loop_
_entity.id
_entity.type
_entity.pdbx_description
1 polymer ?
#
loop_
_entity_poly.entity_id
_entity_poly.type
_entity_poly.pdbx_seq_one_letter_code
_entity_poly.pdbx_strand_id
1 'polypeptide(L)'
;PVMVTWVRVDDEMPQHAVLSGPNLFINNLNKTDNGTYRCEASNIVGKAHSDYMLYVYDPPTTIPPPTTTTTTTTTTTTTILTIITDSRAGEEGTIGAVDHAVIGGVVAVVVFAMLCLLIILGRYFARHK
;
A
#
# COMPACT_ATOMS: atom_id res chain seq x y z
N PRO A 1 6.40 22.07 -19.04
CA PRO A 1 7.04 20.75 -18.75
C PRO A 1 6.68 20.34 -17.33
N VAL A 2 6.53 19.04 -17.06
CA VAL A 2 6.31 18.54 -15.69
C VAL A 2 7.67 18.29 -15.05
N MET A 3 7.88 18.81 -13.85
CA MET A 3 9.06 18.57 -13.04
C MET A 3 8.69 17.56 -11.95
N VAL A 4 9.42 16.44 -11.89
CA VAL A 4 9.23 15.40 -10.87
C VAL A 4 10.42 15.42 -9.93
N THR A 5 10.16 15.44 -8.63
CA THR A 5 11.18 15.43 -7.58
C THR A 5 10.78 14.47 -6.47
N TRP A 6 11.75 14.00 -5.70
CA TRP A 6 11.50 13.14 -4.54
C TRP A 6 11.95 13.81 -3.27
N VAL A 7 11.18 13.61 -2.21
CA VAL A 7 11.49 14.07 -0.85
C VAL A 7 11.21 12.94 0.15
N ARG A 8 11.96 12.91 1.25
CA ARG A 8 11.60 12.06 2.39
C ARG A 8 10.61 12.83 3.27
N VAL A 9 9.58 12.14 3.73
CA VAL A 9 8.54 12.71 4.59
C VAL A 9 9.02 12.64 6.04
N ASP A 10 8.84 13.73 6.78
CA ASP A 10 9.19 13.90 8.19
C ASP A 10 10.68 13.75 8.56
N ASP A 11 11.56 13.56 7.58
CA ASP A 11 13.00 13.38 7.78
C ASP A 11 13.79 13.88 6.57
N GLU A 12 15.10 14.04 6.73
CA GLU A 12 16.01 14.44 5.66
C GLU A 12 16.29 13.29 4.68
N MET A 13 16.50 13.64 3.41
CA MET A 13 16.85 12.67 2.38
C MET A 13 18.19 11.99 2.72
N PRO A 14 18.31 10.65 2.65
CA PRO A 14 19.56 9.96 2.93
C PRO A 14 20.69 10.45 2.02
N GLN A 15 21.90 10.60 2.56
CA GLN A 15 23.04 11.11 1.81
C GLN A 15 23.46 10.23 0.61
N HIS A 16 23.14 8.94 0.66
CA HIS A 16 23.41 7.99 -0.42
C HIS A 16 22.27 7.92 -1.46
N ALA A 17 21.21 8.72 -1.31
CA ALA A 17 20.11 8.77 -2.26
C ALA A 17 20.53 9.58 -3.51
N VAL A 18 20.27 9.03 -4.68
CA VAL A 18 20.59 9.64 -5.98
C VAL A 18 19.32 9.86 -6.77
N LEU A 19 19.07 11.10 -7.18
CA LEU A 19 17.95 11.48 -8.04
C LEU A 19 18.40 11.47 -9.50
N SER A 20 17.70 10.72 -10.35
CA SER A 20 17.93 10.68 -11.80
C SER A 20 16.61 10.90 -12.53
N GLY A 21 16.34 12.17 -12.83
CA GLY A 21 15.07 12.61 -13.39
C GLY A 21 13.90 12.24 -12.46
N PRO A 22 12.91 11.45 -12.92
CA PRO A 22 11.77 11.04 -12.09
C PRO A 22 12.09 9.87 -11.15
N ASN A 23 13.30 9.31 -11.16
CA ASN A 23 13.66 8.12 -10.40
C ASN A 23 14.50 8.47 -9.16
N LEU A 24 14.24 7.77 -8.06
CA LEU A 24 15.02 7.80 -6.82
C LEU A 24 15.78 6.47 -6.69
N PHE A 25 17.10 6.55 -6.53
CA PHE A 25 17.98 5.40 -6.32
C PHE A 25 18.61 5.45 -4.93
N ILE A 26 18.48 4.37 -4.17
CA ILE A 26 19.05 4.22 -2.82
C ILE A 26 19.82 2.90 -2.82
N ASN A 27 21.15 2.98 -2.84
CA ASN A 27 22.02 1.79 -2.88
C ASN A 27 22.42 1.38 -1.46
N ASN A 28 22.64 0.07 -1.24
CA ASN A 28 23.06 -0.48 0.05
C ASN A 28 22.10 -0.11 1.20
N LEU A 29 20.82 -0.46 1.02
CA LEU A 29 19.76 -0.20 1.99
C LEU A 29 20.14 -0.65 3.41
N ASN A 30 19.85 0.21 4.37
CA ASN A 30 20.05 -0.02 5.79
C ASN A 30 18.76 0.27 6.57
N LYS A 31 18.74 -0.05 7.87
CA LYS A 31 17.58 0.17 8.74
C LYS A 31 17.20 1.63 8.93
N THR A 32 18.14 2.57 8.79
CA THR A 32 17.86 4.01 8.91
C THR A 32 17.15 4.58 7.67
N ASP A 33 17.12 3.85 6.56
CA ASP A 33 16.46 4.27 5.32
C ASP A 33 14.95 4.00 5.34
N ASN A 34 14.45 3.28 6.35
CA ASN A 34 13.02 3.06 6.55
C ASN A 34 12.27 4.40 6.64
N GLY A 35 11.16 4.52 5.92
CA GLY A 35 10.34 5.73 5.98
C GLY A 35 9.48 5.92 4.75
N THR A 36 8.80 7.07 4.72
CA THR A 36 7.91 7.44 3.62
C THR A 36 8.64 8.39 2.67
N TYR A 37 8.65 8.07 1.39
CA TYR A 37 9.25 8.83 0.30
C TYR A 37 8.13 9.35 -0.60
N ARG A 38 8.08 10.67 -0.80
CA ARG A 38 7.06 11.34 -1.59
C ARG A 38 7.62 11.76 -2.93
N CYS A 39 6.98 11.35 -4.02
CA CYS A 39 7.22 11.96 -5.32
C CYS A 39 6.29 13.18 -5.47
N GLU A 40 6.86 14.32 -5.84
CA GLU A 40 6.12 15.54 -6.13
C GLU A 40 6.27 15.88 -7.61
N ALA A 41 5.15 15.95 -8.32
CA ALA A 41 5.04 16.39 -9.70
C ALA A 41 4.46 17.81 -9.75
N SER A 42 5.20 18.74 -10.36
CA SER A 42 4.80 20.15 -10.47
C SER A 42 4.76 20.58 -11.93
N ASN A 43 3.72 21.33 -12.30
CA ASN A 43 3.61 22.06 -13.55
C ASN A 43 3.10 23.50 -13.29
N ILE A 44 2.80 24.26 -14.35
CA ILE A 44 2.33 25.65 -14.24
C ILE A 44 0.92 25.78 -13.63
N VAL A 45 0.14 24.69 -13.62
CA VAL A 45 -1.24 24.65 -13.11
C VAL A 45 -1.26 24.30 -11.63
N GLY A 46 -0.34 23.45 -11.17
CA GLY A 46 -0.26 23.07 -9.77
C GLY A 46 0.72 21.94 -9.48
N LYS A 47 0.53 21.35 -8.30
CA LYS A 47 1.34 20.27 -7.74
C LYS A 47 0.46 19.07 -7.41
N ALA A 48 0.98 17.87 -7.63
CA ALA A 48 0.41 16.60 -7.20
C ALA A 48 1.52 15.75 -6.57
N HIS A 49 1.17 14.85 -5.66
CA HIS A 49 2.14 13.97 -5.02
C HIS A 49 1.60 12.56 -4.79
N SER A 50 2.52 11.60 -4.62
CA SER A 50 2.23 10.24 -4.20
C SER A 50 3.30 9.76 -3.23
N ASP A 51 2.90 8.98 -2.24
CA ASP A 51 3.78 8.49 -1.18
C ASP A 51 4.13 7.02 -1.39
N TYR A 52 5.36 6.65 -1.06
CA TYR A 52 5.87 5.29 -1.07
C TYR A 52 6.52 4.97 0.28
N MET A 53 6.09 3.88 0.91
CA MET A 53 6.59 3.48 2.22
C MET A 53 7.64 2.37 2.09
N LEU A 54 8.90 2.69 2.41
CA LEU A 54 10.04 1.78 2.31
C LEU A 54 10.27 1.06 3.64
N TYR A 55 10.25 -0.27 3.58
CA TYR A 55 10.59 -1.14 4.71
C TYR A 55 11.87 -1.93 4.42
N VAL A 56 12.87 -1.77 5.26
CA VAL A 56 14.13 -2.53 5.23
C VAL A 56 14.13 -3.52 6.40
N TYR A 57 14.27 -4.81 6.10
CA TYR A 57 14.32 -5.88 7.10
C TYR A 57 15.76 -6.33 7.36
N ASP A 58 16.02 -6.84 8.56
CA ASP A 58 17.31 -7.48 8.82
C ASP A 58 17.33 -8.85 8.15
N PRO A 59 18.51 -9.33 7.71
CA PRO A 59 18.64 -10.70 7.26
C PRO A 59 18.23 -11.64 8.41
N PRO A 60 17.55 -12.76 8.10
CA PRO A 60 17.19 -13.72 9.13
C PRO A 60 18.45 -14.23 9.83
N THR A 61 18.55 -13.97 11.13
CA THR A 61 19.61 -14.56 11.96
C THR A 61 19.33 -16.05 12.09
N THR A 62 20.17 -16.88 11.48
CA THR A 62 20.22 -18.31 11.77
C THR A 62 20.73 -18.46 13.21
N ILE A 63 19.80 -18.53 14.17
CA ILE A 63 20.14 -19.00 15.52
C ILE A 63 20.69 -20.42 15.32
N PRO A 64 21.96 -20.70 15.66
CA PRO A 64 22.44 -22.07 15.62
C PRO A 64 21.54 -22.88 16.55
N PRO A 65 20.99 -24.02 16.11
CA PRO A 65 20.16 -24.84 16.97
C PRO A 65 20.95 -25.16 18.25
N PRO A 66 20.35 -25.09 19.45
CA PRO A 66 21.03 -25.50 20.66
C PRO A 66 21.54 -26.92 20.46
N THR A 67 22.86 -27.10 20.56
CA THR A 67 23.52 -28.38 20.38
C THR A 67 23.08 -29.32 21.49
N THR A 68 21.99 -30.04 21.25
CA THR A 68 21.56 -31.15 22.08
C THR A 68 21.78 -32.40 21.26
N THR A 69 22.83 -33.14 21.60
CA THR A 69 23.13 -34.45 21.02
C THR A 69 22.00 -35.40 21.35
N THR A 70 21.06 -35.64 20.42
CA THR A 70 20.11 -36.75 20.52
C THR A 70 19.76 -37.31 19.15
N THR A 71 20.02 -38.61 19.05
CA THR A 71 19.80 -39.62 18.02
C THR A 71 18.55 -39.46 17.15
N THR A 72 18.76 -39.51 15.82
CA THR A 72 17.93 -40.09 14.75
C THR A 72 16.40 -40.05 14.87
N THR A 73 15.70 -39.32 13.97
CA THR A 73 14.64 -39.87 13.08
C THR A 73 14.33 -38.85 11.97
N THR A 74 14.47 -39.31 10.73
CA THR A 74 14.09 -38.62 9.49
C THR A 74 12.58 -38.36 9.43
N THR A 75 12.16 -37.12 9.18
CA THR A 75 10.83 -36.84 8.63
C THR A 75 10.93 -35.66 7.68
N THR A 76 10.96 -35.97 6.40
CA THR A 76 10.93 -35.04 5.28
C THR A 76 9.51 -34.46 5.20
N THR A 77 9.28 -33.29 5.80
CA THR A 77 8.08 -32.50 5.52
C THR A 77 8.51 -31.33 4.64
N THR A 78 8.46 -31.59 3.34
CA THR A 78 8.65 -30.63 2.26
C THR A 78 7.49 -29.63 2.27
N THR A 79 7.53 -28.64 3.17
CA THR A 79 6.68 -27.45 3.07
C THR A 79 7.39 -26.47 2.15
N ILE A 80 7.11 -26.58 0.86
CA ILE A 80 7.51 -25.62 -0.16
C ILE A 80 6.76 -24.33 0.14
N LEU A 81 7.36 -23.44 0.95
CA LEU A 81 6.96 -22.05 0.99
C LEU A 81 7.56 -21.39 -0.25
N THR A 82 6.77 -21.33 -1.31
CA THR A 82 7.03 -20.55 -2.51
C THR A 82 7.14 -19.08 -2.10
N ILE A 83 8.35 -18.63 -1.78
CA ILE A 83 8.69 -17.22 -1.76
C ILE A 83 8.75 -16.80 -3.23
N ILE A 84 7.59 -16.45 -3.78
CA ILE A 84 7.53 -15.68 -5.01
C ILE A 84 8.04 -14.29 -4.61
N THR A 85 9.36 -14.08 -4.67
CA THR A 85 9.90 -12.74 -4.79
C THR A 85 9.51 -12.23 -6.17
N ASP A 86 8.31 -11.67 -6.28
CA ASP A 86 7.97 -10.78 -7.38
C ASP A 86 8.69 -9.46 -7.09
N SER A 87 9.77 -9.21 -7.82
CA SER A 87 10.45 -7.91 -7.83
C SER A 87 9.61 -6.89 -8.62
N ARG A 88 8.35 -6.70 -8.20
CA ARG A 88 7.45 -5.70 -8.75
C ARG A 88 7.21 -4.62 -7.72
N ALA A 89 7.87 -3.49 -7.93
CA ALA A 89 7.59 -2.26 -7.22
C ALA A 89 6.13 -1.86 -7.51
N GLY A 90 5.29 -1.89 -6.47
CA GLY A 90 3.91 -1.44 -6.53
C GLY A 90 2.89 -2.55 -6.25
N GLU A 91 2.86 -3.03 -5.00
CA GLU A 91 1.63 -3.52 -4.39
C GLU A 91 1.49 -2.81 -3.04
N GLU A 92 0.94 -1.58 -3.09
CA GLU A 92 0.14 -1.12 -1.95
C GLU A 92 -0.84 -2.26 -1.64
N GLY A 93 -0.91 -2.65 -0.37
CA GLY A 93 -1.88 -3.62 0.10
C GLY A 93 -3.30 -3.17 -0.24
N THR A 94 -3.80 -3.60 -1.40
CA THR A 94 -5.15 -3.37 -1.90
C THR A 94 -6.15 -4.37 -1.31
N ILE A 95 -5.96 -4.75 -0.04
CA ILE A 95 -6.97 -5.53 0.70
C ILE A 95 -8.07 -4.59 1.23
N GLY A 96 -7.81 -3.29 1.41
CA GLY A 96 -8.84 -2.33 1.86
C GLY A 96 -9.57 -1.56 0.74
N ALA A 97 -8.93 -1.36 -0.42
CA ALA A 97 -9.48 -0.46 -1.46
C ALA A 97 -10.73 -1.03 -2.16
N VAL A 98 -10.80 -2.36 -2.31
CA VAL A 98 -11.95 -3.02 -2.94
C VAL A 98 -13.16 -3.02 -2.00
N ASP A 99 -12.96 -3.21 -0.69
CA ASP A 99 -14.05 -3.26 0.28
C ASP A 99 -14.71 -1.90 0.49
N HIS A 100 -13.93 -0.80 0.56
CA HIS A 100 -14.50 0.54 0.72
C HIS A 100 -15.33 1.00 -0.49
N ALA A 101 -14.93 0.64 -1.72
CA ALA A 101 -15.68 0.96 -2.93
C ALA A 101 -17.01 0.19 -3.00
N VAL A 102 -17.00 -1.09 -2.59
CA VAL A 102 -18.20 -1.95 -2.55
C VAL A 102 -19.16 -1.47 -1.46
N ILE A 103 -18.67 -1.14 -0.26
CA ILE A 103 -19.48 -0.62 0.85
C ILE A 103 -20.10 0.73 0.48
N GLY A 104 -19.35 1.64 -0.15
CA GLY A 104 -19.87 2.93 -0.63
C GLY A 104 -20.98 2.77 -1.67
N GLY A 105 -20.84 1.82 -2.60
CA GLY A 105 -21.86 1.50 -3.60
C GLY A 105 -23.17 1.02 -2.99
N VAL A 106 -23.12 0.08 -2.04
CA VAL A 106 -24.33 -0.46 -1.38
C VAL A 106 -25.08 0.64 -0.62
N VAL A 107 -24.36 1.48 0.13
CA VAL A 107 -24.97 2.59 0.88
C VAL A 107 -25.65 3.59 -0.07
N ALA A 108 -24.99 3.94 -1.18
CA ALA A 108 -25.55 4.87 -2.16
C ALA A 108 -26.86 4.35 -2.80
N VAL A 109 -26.92 3.05 -3.14
CA VAL A 109 -28.12 2.43 -3.73
C VAL A 109 -29.29 2.40 -2.74
N VAL A 110 -29.03 2.07 -1.47
CA VAL A 110 -30.06 2.04 -0.42
C VAL A 110 -30.64 3.43 -0.17
N VAL A 111 -29.78 4.45 -0.06
CA VAL A 111 -30.22 5.85 0.15
C VAL A 111 -31.04 6.34 -1.05
N PHE A 112 -30.59 6.07 -2.28
CA PHE A 112 -31.32 6.45 -3.49
C PHE A 112 -32.70 5.79 -3.56
N ALA A 113 -32.77 4.48 -3.28
CA ALA A 113 -34.05 3.75 -3.26
C ALA A 113 -35.01 4.31 -2.19
N MET A 114 -34.52 4.61 -0.98
CA MET A 114 -35.33 5.20 0.09
C MET A 114 -35.87 6.57 -0.31
N LEU A 115 -35.06 7.45 -0.89
CA LEU A 115 -35.50 8.76 -1.37
C LEU A 115 -36.56 8.65 -2.47
N CYS A 116 -36.38 7.74 -3.43
CA CYS A 116 -37.38 7.47 -4.47
C CYS A 116 -38.71 7.01 -3.87
N LEU A 117 -38.68 6.08 -2.90
CA LEU A 117 -39.90 5.60 -2.23
C LEU A 117 -40.62 6.73 -1.49
N LEU A 118 -39.91 7.59 -0.76
CA LEU A 118 -40.52 8.73 -0.06
C LEU A 118 -41.17 9.72 -1.02
N ILE A 119 -40.54 9.99 -2.17
CA ILE A 119 -41.10 10.87 -3.21
C ILE A 119 -42.34 10.24 -3.83
N ILE A 120 -42.30 8.95 -4.18
CA ILE A 120 -43.45 8.23 -4.76
C ILE A 120 -44.60 8.19 -3.75
N LEU A 121 -44.34 7.84 -2.50
CA LEU A 121 -45.34 7.82 -1.42
C LEU A 121 -45.93 9.22 -1.20
N GLY A 122 -45.09 10.26 -1.17
CA GLY A 122 -45.56 11.65 -1.05
C GLY A 122 -46.49 12.04 -2.20
N ARG A 123 -46.13 11.69 -3.45
CA ARG A 123 -46.98 11.95 -4.62
C ARG A 123 -48.24 11.09 -4.62
N TYR A 124 -48.16 9.85 -4.16
CA TYR A 124 -49.30 8.96 -4.01
C TYR A 124 -50.31 9.53 -3.02
N PHE A 125 -49.87 9.92 -1.82
CA PHE A 125 -50.73 10.55 -0.82
C PHE A 125 -51.28 11.89 -1.28
N ALA A 126 -50.49 12.72 -1.97
CA ALA A 126 -50.97 13.98 -2.54
C ALA A 126 -52.01 13.79 -3.67
N ARG A 127 -52.07 12.60 -4.29
CA ARG A 127 -53.05 12.27 -5.34
C ARG A 127 -54.28 11.55 -4.80
N HIS A 128 -54.17 10.90 -3.64
CA HIS A 128 -55.23 10.10 -3.03
C HIS A 128 -55.85 10.73 -1.76
N LYS A 129 -55.50 11.99 -1.48
CA LYS A 129 -56.13 12.87 -0.49
C LYS A 129 -56.92 13.95 -1.22
#